data_AF-A0AAP0E910-F1
#
_entry.id   AF-A0AAP0E910-F1
#
_cell.length_a   1.000
_cell.length_b   1.000
_cell.length_c   1.000
_cell.angle_alpha   90.00
_cell.angle_beta   90.00
_cell.angle_gamma   90.00
#
_symmetry.space_group_name_H-M   'P 1'
#
loop_
_entity.id
_entity.type
_entity.pdbx_description
1 polymer ?
#
loop_
_entity_poly.entity_id
_entity_poly.type
_entity_poly.pdbx_seq_one_letter_code
_entity_poly.pdbx_strand_id
1 'polypeptide(L)'
;MQKIASHIVNPSKFSKASKLAVQLIQAGTVKAGTSDHFFAILEGAILSPTAFADPTLRAEYHALFTAAQDVSDFLSKKQRNHLTAWTIKAVLANDLRTDDSFVVIELDVNGKGLRTCLNFEDGMENSRMKFSRASGKIKEYISSLPLATEDEDLEEAEALKEDSGAEGANDGHQEKPPGSFSESHEKVELDPFGLDVLFPNTSRKDAKAKTKKEMMSLSKKADEEFKRFIKSQREALILCLETSARRYKIPWCQTVIDILVKHAFDNKERFTSRQRDAIEKLWASIREQQTRRKQGKSVTGKLDVNGFEWLQQKYANEKISIRHAVGGGGQRRAEQWLG
;
A
#
# COMPACT_ATOMS: atom_id res chain seq x y z
N MET A 1 10.03 -10.86 22.92
CA MET A 1 9.17 -10.22 21.89
C MET A 1 8.28 -9.11 22.47
N GLN A 2 7.59 -9.30 23.60
CA GLN A 2 6.71 -8.26 24.19
C GLN A 2 7.38 -6.89 24.41
N LYS A 3 8.60 -6.84 24.95
CA LYS A 3 9.36 -5.58 25.11
C LYS A 3 9.69 -4.89 23.77
N ILE A 4 9.80 -5.65 22.68
CA ILE A 4 10.03 -5.08 21.34
C ILE A 4 8.72 -4.49 20.83
N ALA A 5 7.59 -5.19 21.03
CA ALA A 5 6.27 -4.70 20.65
C ALA A 5 5.89 -3.39 21.35
N SER A 6 6.27 -3.20 22.63
CA SER A 6 6.02 -1.91 23.30
C SER A 6 6.94 -0.79 22.80
N HIS A 7 8.18 -1.10 22.42
CA HIS A 7 9.14 -0.11 21.95
C HIS A 7 8.95 0.29 20.49
N ILE A 8 8.39 -0.59 19.65
CA ILE A 8 8.24 -0.32 18.22
C ILE A 8 7.21 0.77 17.92
N VAL A 9 6.24 0.99 18.82
CA VAL A 9 5.23 2.06 18.67
C VAL A 9 5.87 3.46 18.75
N ASN A 10 6.98 3.58 19.50
CA ASN A 10 7.66 4.86 19.72
C ASN A 10 8.65 5.14 18.58
N PRO A 11 8.49 6.24 17.82
CA PRO A 11 9.37 6.59 16.69
C PRO A 11 10.86 6.62 17.06
N SER A 12 11.20 7.17 18.24
CA SER A 12 12.59 7.29 18.70
C SER A 12 13.27 5.94 18.97
N LYS A 13 12.47 4.91 19.29
CA LYS A 13 12.95 3.56 19.59
C LYS A 13 12.76 2.59 18.41
N PHE A 14 12.03 3.02 17.38
CA PHE A 14 11.65 2.19 16.25
C PHE A 14 12.85 1.55 15.56
N SER A 15 13.87 2.34 15.17
CA SER A 15 15.03 1.82 14.42
C SER A 15 15.76 0.69 15.16
N LYS A 16 15.88 0.78 16.48
CA LYS A 16 16.50 -0.29 17.29
C LYS A 16 15.55 -1.50 17.44
N ALA A 17 14.28 -1.25 17.69
CA ALA A 17 13.27 -2.31 17.86
C ALA A 17 13.06 -3.12 16.57
N SER A 18 12.99 -2.46 15.41
CA SER A 18 12.83 -3.10 14.10
C SER A 18 14.03 -3.98 13.75
N LYS A 19 15.25 -3.51 13.98
CA LYS A 19 16.48 -4.31 13.79
C LYS A 19 16.48 -5.58 14.64
N LEU A 20 16.08 -5.47 15.91
CA LEU A 20 15.95 -6.64 16.79
C LEU A 20 14.86 -7.60 16.29
N ALA A 21 13.74 -7.09 15.78
CA ALA A 21 12.68 -7.92 15.21
C ALA A 21 13.16 -8.68 13.95
N VAL A 22 13.93 -8.03 13.06
CA VAL A 22 14.56 -8.69 11.91
C VAL A 22 15.56 -9.75 12.34
N GLN A 23 16.36 -9.50 13.39
CA GLN A 23 17.27 -10.51 13.93
C GLN A 23 16.54 -11.73 14.47
N LEU A 24 15.35 -11.57 15.09
CA LEU A 24 14.53 -12.69 15.55
C LEU A 24 14.05 -13.57 14.39
N ILE A 25 13.74 -12.96 13.24
CA ILE A 25 13.41 -13.67 12.00
C ILE A 25 14.63 -14.47 11.51
N GLN A 26 15.78 -13.80 11.38
CA GLN A 26 17.02 -14.42 10.89
C GLN A 26 17.51 -15.56 11.80
N ALA A 27 17.28 -15.45 13.10
CA ALA A 27 17.60 -16.49 14.08
C ALA A 27 16.59 -17.66 14.08
N GLY A 28 15.56 -17.64 13.24
CA GLY A 28 14.53 -18.69 13.19
C GLY A 28 13.69 -18.79 14.46
N THR A 29 13.56 -17.70 15.21
CA THR A 29 12.81 -17.66 16.48
C THR A 29 11.30 -17.57 16.24
N VAL A 30 10.88 -17.11 15.06
CA VAL A 30 9.48 -17.03 14.64
C VAL A 30 9.02 -18.41 14.15
N LYS A 31 8.15 -19.06 14.94
CA LYS A 31 7.57 -20.38 14.67
C LYS A 31 6.07 -20.31 15.00
N ALA A 32 5.32 -21.36 14.72
CA ALA A 32 3.88 -21.42 15.00
C ALA A 32 3.49 -21.09 16.46
N GLY A 33 4.36 -21.37 17.45
CA GLY A 33 4.11 -21.04 18.86
C GLY A 33 4.49 -19.61 19.28
N THR A 34 5.27 -18.89 18.46
CA THR A 34 5.76 -17.52 18.75
C THR A 34 5.26 -16.49 17.75
N SER A 35 4.54 -16.92 16.70
CA SER A 35 4.01 -16.09 15.62
C SER A 35 3.10 -14.98 16.11
N ASP A 36 2.23 -15.23 17.09
CA ASP A 36 1.33 -14.21 17.64
C ASP A 36 2.10 -13.06 18.32
N HIS A 37 3.16 -13.40 19.04
CA HIS A 37 4.02 -12.40 19.69
C HIS A 37 4.82 -11.59 18.67
N PHE A 38 5.23 -12.22 17.57
CA PHE A 38 5.88 -11.52 16.46
C PHE A 38 4.88 -10.64 15.70
N PHE A 39 3.66 -11.12 15.49
CA PHE A 39 2.61 -10.36 14.82
C PHE A 39 2.24 -9.08 15.60
N ALA A 40 2.19 -9.15 16.94
CA ALA A 40 1.98 -7.96 17.78
C ALA A 40 3.08 -6.89 17.60
N ILE A 41 4.31 -7.29 17.25
CA ILE A 41 5.39 -6.34 16.90
C ILE A 41 5.05 -5.63 15.58
N LEU A 42 4.60 -6.36 14.56
CA LEU A 42 4.23 -5.80 13.26
C LEU A 42 3.02 -4.87 13.37
N GLU A 43 2.02 -5.26 14.16
CA GLU A 43 0.83 -4.45 14.42
C GLU A 43 1.21 -3.13 15.10
N GLY A 44 2.02 -3.19 16.15
CA GLY A 44 2.52 -2.00 16.85
C GLY A 44 3.31 -1.06 15.94
N ALA A 45 4.01 -1.58 14.92
CA ALA A 45 4.73 -0.76 13.96
C ALA A 45 3.79 0.06 13.07
N ILE A 46 2.67 -0.51 12.61
CA ILE A 46 1.74 0.15 11.68
C ILE A 46 0.78 1.10 12.39
N LEU A 47 0.47 0.84 13.66
CA LEU A 47 -0.42 1.68 14.47
C LEU A 47 0.15 3.08 14.77
N SER A 48 1.43 3.35 14.48
CA SER A 48 2.07 4.65 14.68
C SER A 48 2.09 5.47 13.38
N PRO A 49 1.12 6.37 13.14
CA PRO A 49 0.98 7.07 11.85
C PRO A 49 2.12 8.08 11.63
N THR A 50 2.63 8.66 12.71
CA THR A 50 3.74 9.62 12.71
C THR A 50 5.05 8.95 12.29
N ALA A 51 5.35 7.77 12.82
CA ALA A 51 6.55 7.01 12.46
C ALA A 51 6.54 6.58 10.98
N PHE A 52 5.38 6.24 10.44
CA PHE A 52 5.24 5.80 9.05
C PHE A 52 5.49 6.92 8.01
N ALA A 53 5.18 8.17 8.37
CA ALA A 53 5.40 9.33 7.50
C ALA A 53 6.87 9.76 7.44
N ASP A 54 7.64 9.45 8.49
CA ASP A 54 9.03 9.86 8.65
C ASP A 54 9.93 9.28 7.56
N PRO A 55 10.62 10.11 6.75
CA PRO A 55 11.59 9.66 5.77
C PRO A 55 12.74 8.83 6.35
N THR A 56 13.17 9.11 7.58
CA THR A 56 14.35 8.50 8.19
C THR A 56 14.14 7.04 8.56
N LEU A 57 12.88 6.64 8.83
CA LEU A 57 12.53 5.29 9.28
C LEU A 57 12.14 4.36 8.13
N ARG A 58 12.06 4.86 6.89
CA ARG A 58 11.56 4.09 5.73
C ARG A 58 12.38 2.83 5.46
N ALA A 59 13.70 2.92 5.56
CA ALA A 59 14.59 1.79 5.33
C ALA A 59 14.33 0.68 6.36
N GLU A 60 14.12 1.03 7.62
CA GLU A 60 13.79 0.08 8.67
C GLU A 60 12.39 -0.53 8.52
N TYR A 61 11.39 0.25 8.11
CA TYR A 61 10.06 -0.28 7.75
C TYR A 61 10.17 -1.27 6.59
N HIS A 62 10.88 -0.89 5.52
CA HIS A 62 11.08 -1.74 4.36
C HIS A 62 11.76 -3.06 4.76
N ALA A 63 12.85 -3.00 5.52
CA ALA A 63 13.59 -4.17 5.97
C ALA A 63 12.73 -5.10 6.86
N LEU A 64 11.98 -4.53 7.82
CA LEU A 64 11.12 -5.30 8.72
C LEU A 64 10.01 -6.03 7.97
N PHE A 65 9.25 -5.32 7.12
CA PHE A 65 8.11 -5.91 6.41
C PHE A 65 8.54 -6.82 5.27
N THR A 66 9.71 -6.60 4.66
CA THR A 66 10.29 -7.55 3.70
C THR A 66 10.68 -8.84 4.40
N ALA A 67 11.41 -8.78 5.52
CA ALA A 67 11.81 -9.97 6.27
C ALA A 67 10.60 -10.71 6.88
N ALA A 68 9.53 -9.99 7.24
CA ALA A 68 8.30 -10.60 7.73
C ALA A 68 7.58 -11.47 6.69
N GLN A 69 7.76 -11.20 5.39
CA GLN A 69 7.19 -12.03 4.32
C GLN A 69 7.84 -13.42 4.28
N ASP A 70 9.13 -13.53 4.59
CA ASP A 70 9.88 -14.79 4.58
C ASP A 70 9.41 -15.78 5.67
N VAL A 71 8.73 -15.28 6.70
CA VAL A 71 8.16 -16.08 7.81
C VAL A 71 6.63 -16.16 7.76
N SER A 72 6.02 -15.73 6.64
CA SER A 72 4.57 -15.66 6.50
C SER A 72 3.89 -17.03 6.62
N ASP A 73 4.58 -18.13 6.32
CA ASP A 73 4.05 -19.50 6.45
C ASP A 73 3.76 -19.92 7.90
N PHE A 74 4.41 -19.28 8.88
CA PHE A 74 4.13 -19.50 10.30
C PHE A 74 2.95 -18.68 10.82
N LEU A 75 2.39 -17.78 10.01
CA LEU A 75 1.28 -16.92 10.37
C LEU A 75 -0.07 -17.55 9.98
N SER A 76 -1.10 -17.27 10.77
CA SER A 76 -2.47 -17.65 10.41
C SER A 76 -2.91 -16.94 9.13
N LYS A 77 -3.94 -17.48 8.44
CA LYS A 77 -4.54 -16.83 7.25
C LYS A 77 -4.91 -15.36 7.52
N LYS A 78 -5.51 -15.09 8.69
CA LYS A 78 -5.86 -13.74 9.13
C LYS A 78 -4.63 -12.83 9.23
N GLN A 79 -3.56 -13.30 9.87
CA GLN A 79 -2.34 -12.53 10.03
C GLN A 79 -1.63 -12.28 8.69
N ARG A 80 -1.61 -13.27 7.79
CA ARG A 80 -1.06 -13.09 6.43
C ARG A 80 -1.79 -12.03 5.62
N ASN A 81 -3.12 -11.98 5.76
CA ASN A 81 -3.93 -10.93 5.13
C ASN A 81 -3.50 -9.54 5.65
N HIS A 82 -3.43 -9.35 6.97
CA HIS A 82 -2.97 -8.07 7.55
C HIS A 82 -1.54 -7.73 7.10
N LEU A 83 -0.63 -8.70 7.16
CA LEU A 83 0.75 -8.53 6.70
C LEU A 83 0.81 -8.08 5.24
N THR A 84 -0.07 -8.61 4.37
CA THR A 84 -0.16 -8.20 2.96
C THR A 84 -0.52 -6.73 2.84
N ALA A 85 -1.60 -6.29 3.50
CA ALA A 85 -2.02 -4.88 3.48
C ALA A 85 -0.94 -3.95 4.05
N TRP A 86 -0.31 -4.35 5.16
CA TRP A 86 0.78 -3.60 5.78
C TRP A 86 2.03 -3.54 4.92
N THR A 87 2.32 -4.60 4.15
CA THR A 87 3.45 -4.63 3.22
C THR A 87 3.22 -3.71 2.03
N ILE A 88 2.00 -3.64 1.49
CA ILE A 88 1.65 -2.65 0.45
C ILE A 88 1.95 -1.24 0.95
N LYS A 89 1.55 -0.94 2.20
CA LYS A 89 1.81 0.35 2.83
C LYS A 89 3.31 0.57 3.10
N ALA A 90 3.97 -0.30 3.88
CA ALA A 90 5.34 -0.12 4.38
C ALA A 90 6.46 -0.38 3.38
N VAL A 91 6.20 -1.15 2.33
CA VAL A 91 7.18 -1.44 1.29
C VAL A 91 6.81 -0.68 0.03
N LEU A 92 5.67 -0.99 -0.60
CA LEU A 92 5.36 -0.47 -1.93
C LEU A 92 5.13 1.04 -1.93
N ALA A 93 4.40 1.59 -0.94
CA ALA A 93 4.23 3.03 -0.86
C ALA A 93 5.56 3.74 -0.56
N ASN A 94 6.45 3.14 0.23
CA ASN A 94 7.77 3.68 0.51
C ASN A 94 8.68 3.65 -0.73
N ASP A 95 8.65 2.57 -1.50
CA ASP A 95 9.35 2.45 -2.78
C ASP A 95 8.93 3.60 -3.70
N LEU A 96 7.62 3.87 -3.83
CA LEU A 96 7.12 4.97 -4.67
C LEU A 96 7.50 6.37 -4.16
N ARG A 97 8.01 6.50 -2.92
CA ARG A 97 8.56 7.76 -2.43
C ARG A 97 9.96 8.01 -2.98
N THR A 98 10.71 7.00 -3.42
CA THR A 98 11.99 7.18 -4.11
C THR A 98 11.79 7.07 -5.62
N ASP A 99 12.56 7.82 -6.39
CA ASP A 99 12.50 7.85 -7.84
C ASP A 99 13.16 6.62 -8.49
N ASP A 100 14.07 5.94 -7.78
CA ASP A 100 14.65 4.65 -8.17
C ASP A 100 13.58 3.60 -8.52
N SER A 101 12.44 3.66 -7.84
CA SER A 101 11.31 2.76 -8.02
C SER A 101 10.52 3.00 -9.30
N PHE A 102 10.92 3.95 -10.13
CA PHE A 102 10.34 4.18 -11.45
C PHE A 102 11.31 3.86 -12.58
N VAL A 103 12.54 3.42 -12.24
CA VAL A 103 13.49 2.93 -13.24
C VAL A 103 12.98 1.62 -13.82
N VAL A 104 12.63 1.66 -15.11
CA VAL A 104 12.28 0.48 -15.90
C VAL A 104 13.56 -0.27 -16.22
N ILE A 105 13.74 -1.45 -15.62
CA ILE A 105 14.88 -2.33 -15.91
C ILE A 105 14.47 -3.28 -17.03
N GLU A 106 15.04 -3.08 -18.21
CA GLU A 106 15.03 -4.09 -19.25
C GLU A 106 16.09 -5.14 -18.92
N LEU A 107 15.69 -6.23 -18.24
CA LEU A 107 16.52 -7.43 -18.18
C LEU A 107 16.44 -8.10 -19.54
N ASP A 108 17.44 -7.90 -20.38
CA ASP A 108 17.51 -8.60 -21.65
C ASP A 108 17.44 -10.12 -21.40
N VAL A 109 16.61 -10.84 -22.15
CA VAL A 109 16.36 -12.29 -21.93
C VAL A 109 17.66 -13.11 -22.08
N ASN A 110 18.71 -12.49 -22.62
CA ASN A 110 20.03 -13.08 -22.84
C ASN A 110 21.12 -12.63 -21.85
N GLY A 111 20.78 -11.96 -20.74
CA GLY A 111 21.71 -11.73 -19.63
C GLY A 111 22.93 -10.84 -19.95
N LYS A 112 22.85 -9.99 -20.99
CA LYS A 112 23.93 -9.08 -21.37
C LYS A 112 23.45 -7.64 -21.44
N GLY A 113 23.56 -6.95 -20.30
CA GLY A 113 23.54 -5.49 -20.22
C GLY A 113 22.23 -4.88 -19.70
N LEU A 114 22.38 -4.00 -18.70
CA LEU A 114 21.33 -3.11 -18.21
C LEU A 114 21.14 -2.00 -19.26
N ARG A 115 19.98 -1.93 -19.94
CA ARG A 115 19.58 -0.72 -20.67
C ARG A 115 18.43 -0.03 -19.93
N THR A 116 18.63 1.25 -19.63
CA THR A 116 17.59 2.16 -19.16
C THR A 116 16.90 2.77 -20.38
N CYS A 117 15.68 2.36 -20.65
CA CYS A 117 14.93 2.81 -21.82
C CYS A 117 14.10 4.05 -21.45
N LEU A 118 14.54 5.23 -21.91
CA LEU A 118 13.88 6.52 -21.67
C LEU A 118 12.92 6.98 -22.78
N ASN A 119 12.68 6.18 -23.83
CA ASN A 119 11.86 6.62 -24.96
C ASN A 119 10.69 5.66 -25.21
N PHE A 120 9.48 6.23 -25.22
CA PHE A 120 8.22 5.56 -25.53
C PHE A 120 7.74 6.08 -26.89
N GLU A 121 7.81 5.25 -27.93
CA GLU A 121 7.11 5.47 -29.19
C GLU A 121 5.76 4.74 -29.14
N ASP A 122 4.69 5.50 -29.39
CA ASP A 122 3.30 5.03 -29.41
C ASP A 122 3.13 3.99 -30.55
N GLY A 123 3.08 2.70 -30.21
CA GLY A 123 2.75 1.67 -31.20
C GLY A 123 3.28 0.26 -30.95
N MET A 124 3.07 -0.33 -29.76
CA MET A 124 3.16 -1.78 -29.63
C MET A 124 2.21 -2.29 -28.54
N GLU A 125 1.10 -2.86 -29.00
CA GLU A 125 0.17 -3.64 -28.23
C GLU A 125 0.89 -4.91 -27.71
N ASN A 126 0.80 -5.16 -26.41
CA ASN A 126 1.17 -6.43 -25.74
C ASN A 126 2.64 -6.88 -25.67
N SER A 127 3.64 -6.08 -26.04
CA SER A 127 5.04 -6.45 -25.78
C SER A 127 5.44 -6.10 -24.34
N ARG A 128 5.47 -7.13 -23.48
CA ARG A 128 6.01 -7.23 -22.10
C ARG A 128 6.74 -5.98 -21.56
N MET A 129 6.03 -4.87 -21.33
CA MET A 129 6.61 -3.69 -20.69
C MET A 129 6.91 -4.03 -19.24
N LYS A 130 8.21 -4.10 -18.90
CA LYS A 130 8.67 -4.43 -17.56
C LYS A 130 8.46 -3.20 -16.68
N PHE A 131 7.47 -3.26 -15.80
CA PHE A 131 7.28 -2.25 -14.76
C PHE A 131 8.43 -2.32 -13.77
N SER A 132 8.63 -1.23 -13.02
CA SER A 132 9.36 -1.36 -11.77
C SER A 132 8.72 -2.43 -10.89
N ARG A 133 9.52 -3.09 -10.05
CA ARG A 133 9.05 -4.18 -9.19
C ARG A 133 7.86 -3.74 -8.32
N ALA A 134 7.87 -2.49 -7.85
CA ALA A 134 6.79 -1.93 -7.05
C ALA A 134 5.50 -1.71 -7.86
N SER A 135 5.58 -1.02 -9.01
CA SER A 135 4.40 -0.75 -9.86
C SER A 135 3.78 -2.03 -10.43
N GLY A 136 4.60 -3.03 -10.78
CA GLY A 136 4.13 -4.34 -11.21
C GLY A 136 3.28 -5.03 -10.13
N LYS A 137 3.81 -5.11 -8.90
CA LYS A 137 3.09 -5.67 -7.75
C LYS A 137 1.79 -4.92 -7.45
N ILE A 138 1.80 -3.59 -7.52
CA ILE A 138 0.58 -2.79 -7.28
C ILE A 138 -0.49 -3.14 -8.32
N LYS A 139 -0.13 -3.26 -9.60
CA LYS A 139 -1.08 -3.68 -10.64
C LYS A 139 -1.65 -5.07 -10.35
N GLU A 140 -0.82 -6.03 -9.98
CA GLU A 140 -1.26 -7.38 -9.60
C GLU A 140 -2.26 -7.34 -8.43
N TYR A 141 -1.96 -6.55 -7.39
CA TYR A 141 -2.88 -6.38 -6.27
C TYR A 141 -4.22 -5.77 -6.71
N ILE A 142 -4.20 -4.73 -7.54
CA ILE A 142 -5.42 -4.10 -8.09
C ILE A 142 -6.24 -5.13 -8.87
N SER A 143 -5.61 -5.90 -9.76
CA SER A 143 -6.28 -6.92 -10.57
C SER A 143 -6.86 -8.06 -9.72
N SER A 144 -6.22 -8.37 -8.57
CA SER A 144 -6.66 -9.44 -7.66
C SER A 144 -7.79 -9.04 -6.70
N LEU A 145 -8.13 -7.74 -6.59
CA LEU A 145 -9.19 -7.27 -5.70
C LEU A 145 -10.57 -7.79 -6.13
N PRO A 146 -11.47 -8.17 -5.21
CA PRO A 146 -12.87 -8.41 -5.55
C PRO A 146 -13.58 -7.11 -5.98
N LEU A 147 -14.66 -7.25 -6.76
CA LEU A 147 -15.54 -6.13 -7.07
C LEU A 147 -16.09 -5.54 -5.78
N ALA A 148 -16.19 -4.21 -5.73
CA ALA A 148 -16.80 -3.55 -4.58
C ALA A 148 -18.32 -3.70 -4.62
N THR A 149 -18.92 -4.00 -3.47
CA THR A 149 -20.37 -4.18 -3.34
C THR A 149 -21.04 -2.92 -2.79
N GLU A 150 -22.34 -2.74 -3.05
CA GLU A 150 -23.10 -1.57 -2.56
C GLU A 150 -23.08 -1.45 -1.03
N ASP A 151 -23.08 -2.58 -0.30
CA ASP A 151 -22.94 -2.60 1.15
C ASP A 151 -21.63 -1.96 1.63
N GLU A 152 -20.52 -2.17 0.90
CA GLU A 152 -19.22 -1.59 1.25
C GLU A 152 -19.19 -0.08 0.98
N ASP A 153 -19.96 0.38 -0.02
CA ASP A 153 -20.13 1.80 -0.32
C ASP A 153 -20.93 2.51 0.78
N LEU A 154 -21.96 1.85 1.33
CA LEU A 154 -22.74 2.36 2.47
C LEU A 154 -21.91 2.40 3.76
N GLU A 155 -21.20 1.32 4.08
CA GLU A 155 -20.32 1.25 5.26
C GLU A 155 -19.21 2.32 5.23
N GLU A 156 -18.62 2.61 4.05
CA GLU A 156 -17.63 3.68 3.91
C GLU A 156 -18.26 5.08 4.11
N ALA A 157 -19.46 5.31 3.59
CA ALA A 157 -20.17 6.57 3.76
C ALA A 157 -20.57 6.84 5.22
N GLU A 158 -20.96 5.79 5.96
CA GLU A 158 -21.30 5.87 7.39
C GLU A 158 -20.08 6.18 8.27
N ALA A 159 -18.96 5.48 8.05
CA ALA A 159 -17.73 5.71 8.81
C ALA A 159 -17.23 7.16 8.72
N LEU A 160 -17.49 7.86 7.62
CA LEU A 160 -17.11 9.27 7.46
C LEU A 160 -18.03 10.23 8.18
N LYS A 161 -19.32 9.89 8.32
CA LYS A 161 -20.24 10.71 9.11
C LYS A 161 -19.84 10.68 10.58
N GLU A 162 -19.43 9.52 11.09
CA GLU A 162 -18.92 9.38 12.45
C GLU A 162 -17.64 10.21 12.67
N ASP A 163 -16.70 10.19 11.72
CA ASP A 163 -15.45 10.96 11.82
C ASP A 163 -15.68 12.49 11.73
N SER A 164 -16.70 12.92 10.97
CA SER A 164 -17.13 14.32 10.89
C SER A 164 -17.95 14.83 12.08
N GLY A 165 -18.41 13.92 12.96
CA GLY A 165 -19.19 14.26 14.15
C GLY A 165 -18.35 14.52 15.41
N ALA A 166 -17.03 14.34 15.35
CA ALA A 166 -16.13 14.45 16.50
C ALA A 166 -15.57 15.88 16.74
N GLU A 167 -15.85 16.85 15.86
CA GLU A 167 -15.48 18.26 16.06
C GLU A 167 -16.70 19.08 16.49
N GLY A 168 -17.08 19.00 17.77
CA GLY A 168 -17.99 19.97 18.37
C GLY A 168 -18.83 19.47 19.55
N ALA A 169 -18.22 19.17 20.70
CA ALA A 169 -18.89 19.27 22.00
C ALA A 169 -17.88 19.26 23.17
N ASN A 170 -17.55 20.44 23.68
CA ASN A 170 -17.18 20.71 25.07
C ASN A 170 -18.26 21.71 25.53
N ASP A 171 -18.99 21.61 26.64
CA ASP A 171 -18.64 21.33 28.03
C ASP A 171 -19.95 21.08 28.81
N GLY A 172 -19.90 20.44 29.98
CA GLY A 172 -21.05 20.36 30.89
C GLY A 172 -21.06 19.18 31.87
N HIS A 173 -20.14 19.17 32.84
CA HIS A 173 -20.15 18.34 34.04
C HIS A 173 -21.49 18.34 34.82
N GLN A 174 -21.91 17.17 35.34
CA GLN A 174 -22.31 17.03 36.75
C GLN A 174 -22.30 15.56 37.23
N GLU A 175 -21.64 15.33 38.37
CA GLU A 175 -21.53 14.03 39.07
C GLU A 175 -22.63 13.85 40.16
N LYS A 176 -23.24 12.65 40.19
CA LYS A 176 -23.64 11.78 41.35
C LYS A 176 -24.71 12.27 42.38
N PRO A 177 -25.32 11.39 43.26
CA PRO A 177 -25.03 9.99 43.60
C PRO A 177 -26.33 9.07 43.72
N PRO A 178 -26.45 7.96 44.50
CA PRO A 178 -27.12 6.72 44.06
C PRO A 178 -28.43 6.38 44.82
N GLY A 179 -29.28 5.48 44.30
CA GLY A 179 -30.49 5.07 45.04
C GLY A 179 -31.30 3.90 44.46
N SER A 180 -31.26 2.80 45.20
CA SER A 180 -32.21 1.68 45.41
C SER A 180 -32.64 0.71 44.29
N PHE A 181 -32.53 -0.56 44.71
CA PHE A 181 -33.08 -1.83 44.24
C PHE A 181 -34.50 -1.83 43.66
N SER A 182 -34.73 -2.74 42.71
CA SER A 182 -35.84 -3.70 42.76
C SER A 182 -35.57 -4.89 41.83
N GLU A 183 -35.33 -6.05 42.43
CA GLU A 183 -35.34 -7.36 41.76
C GLU A 183 -36.79 -7.76 41.46
N SER A 184 -37.09 -8.03 40.18
CA SER A 184 -38.31 -8.69 39.78
C SER A 184 -38.13 -10.21 39.89
N HIS A 185 -38.79 -10.81 40.88
CA HIS A 185 -39.02 -12.24 41.00
C HIS A 185 -39.78 -12.79 39.79
N GLU A 186 -39.19 -13.69 39.03
CA GLU A 186 -39.92 -14.62 38.16
C GLU A 186 -39.61 -16.06 38.60
N LYS A 187 -40.67 -16.76 39.01
CA LYS A 187 -40.65 -18.10 39.62
C LYS A 187 -40.22 -19.13 38.59
N VAL A 188 -39.06 -19.75 38.79
CA VAL A 188 -38.73 -21.04 38.16
C VAL A 188 -39.17 -22.12 39.13
N GLU A 189 -40.26 -22.80 38.79
CA GLU A 189 -40.70 -24.02 39.44
C GLU A 189 -39.62 -25.09 39.20
N LEU A 190 -38.80 -25.34 40.21
CA LEU A 190 -37.81 -26.43 40.17
C LEU A 190 -38.50 -27.71 40.63
N ASP A 191 -38.47 -28.72 39.77
CA ASP A 191 -39.02 -30.07 39.98
C ASP A 191 -38.52 -30.68 41.31
N PRO A 192 -39.41 -30.90 42.30
CA PRO A 192 -39.03 -31.35 43.64
C PRO A 192 -38.59 -32.82 43.71
N PHE A 193 -38.67 -33.59 42.61
CA PHE A 193 -38.26 -35.00 42.59
C PHE A 193 -37.01 -35.30 41.76
N GLY A 194 -36.42 -34.29 41.11
CA GLY A 194 -35.12 -34.44 40.43
C GLY A 194 -35.08 -35.54 39.37
N LEU A 195 -36.22 -35.84 38.72
CA LEU A 195 -36.33 -36.94 37.76
C LEU A 195 -35.69 -36.60 36.40
N ASP A 196 -35.46 -35.32 36.12
CA ASP A 196 -34.79 -34.86 34.90
C ASP A 196 -33.34 -35.35 34.76
N VAL A 197 -32.74 -35.85 35.85
CA VAL A 197 -31.39 -36.46 35.84
C VAL A 197 -31.42 -37.90 35.29
N LEU A 198 -32.58 -38.56 35.27
CA LEU A 198 -32.71 -39.98 34.90
C LEU A 198 -33.02 -40.22 33.42
N PHE A 199 -33.34 -39.18 32.65
CA PHE A 199 -33.50 -39.28 31.20
C PHE A 199 -32.54 -38.32 30.50
N PRO A 200 -31.40 -38.82 29.96
CA PRO A 200 -30.56 -38.01 29.08
C PRO A 200 -31.27 -37.84 27.73
N ASN A 201 -32.33 -37.04 27.69
CA ASN A 201 -32.88 -36.51 26.46
C ASN A 201 -32.00 -35.36 25.94
N THR A 202 -30.72 -35.66 25.70
CA THR A 202 -29.97 -34.86 24.72
C THR A 202 -30.50 -35.28 23.36
N SER A 203 -31.55 -34.60 22.91
CA SER A 203 -31.99 -34.77 21.54
C SER A 203 -30.77 -34.47 20.66
N ARG A 204 -30.37 -35.41 19.80
CA ARG A 204 -29.31 -35.21 18.79
C ARG A 204 -29.55 -33.96 17.92
N LYS A 205 -30.73 -33.35 18.03
CA LYS A 205 -31.18 -32.13 17.35
C LYS A 205 -30.65 -30.85 18.02
N ASP A 206 -30.57 -30.79 19.35
CA ASP A 206 -30.11 -29.59 20.08
C ASP A 206 -28.59 -29.44 20.05
N ALA A 207 -27.86 -30.56 20.15
CA ALA A 207 -26.41 -30.57 19.95
C ALA A 207 -26.05 -30.12 18.52
N LYS A 208 -26.73 -30.65 17.49
CA LYS A 208 -26.58 -30.24 16.07
C LYS A 208 -26.98 -28.78 15.82
N ALA A 209 -28.05 -28.30 16.46
CA ALA A 209 -28.49 -26.91 16.32
C ALA A 209 -27.48 -25.94 16.96
N LYS A 210 -26.89 -26.30 18.11
CA LYS A 210 -25.85 -25.53 18.77
C LYS A 210 -24.55 -25.49 17.96
N THR A 211 -24.10 -26.62 17.41
CA THR A 211 -22.92 -26.64 16.51
C THR A 211 -23.18 -25.85 15.22
N LYS A 212 -24.39 -25.93 14.64
CA LYS A 212 -24.75 -25.17 13.43
C LYS A 212 -24.80 -23.66 13.69
N LYS A 213 -25.32 -23.23 14.85
CA LYS A 213 -25.34 -21.82 15.25
C LYS A 213 -23.93 -21.28 15.52
N GLU A 214 -23.09 -22.05 16.20
CA GLU A 214 -21.67 -21.71 16.43
C GLU A 214 -20.89 -21.64 15.12
N MET A 215 -21.04 -22.61 14.22
CA MET A 215 -20.41 -22.62 12.90
C MET A 215 -20.86 -21.44 12.01
N MET A 216 -22.15 -21.08 12.04
CA MET A 216 -22.66 -19.88 11.35
C MET A 216 -22.08 -18.58 11.93
N SER A 217 -21.93 -18.49 13.26
CA SER A 217 -21.31 -17.33 13.90
C SER A 217 -19.82 -17.19 13.59
N LEU A 218 -19.11 -18.31 13.46
CA LEU A 218 -17.69 -18.33 13.11
C LEU A 218 -17.47 -17.90 11.66
N SER A 219 -18.34 -18.38 10.75
CA SER A 219 -18.33 -17.98 9.34
C SER A 219 -18.55 -16.49 9.19
N LYS A 220 -19.60 -15.94 9.82
CA LYS A 220 -19.88 -14.50 9.78
C LYS A 220 -18.70 -13.66 10.27
N LYS A 221 -18.05 -14.07 11.37
CA LYS A 221 -16.86 -13.37 11.87
C LYS A 221 -15.70 -13.41 10.87
N ALA A 222 -15.48 -14.55 10.21
CA ALA A 222 -14.43 -14.68 9.20
C ALA A 222 -14.73 -13.82 7.96
N ASP A 223 -15.99 -13.71 7.55
CA ASP A 223 -16.43 -12.88 6.44
C ASP A 223 -16.22 -11.39 6.75
N GLU A 224 -16.60 -10.94 7.95
CA GLU A 224 -16.36 -9.58 8.42
C GLU A 224 -14.87 -9.23 8.52
N GLU A 225 -14.04 -10.17 8.98
CA GLU A 225 -12.58 -9.99 8.99
C GLU A 225 -12.00 -9.89 7.57
N PHE A 226 -12.53 -10.67 6.63
CA PHE A 226 -12.12 -10.60 5.23
C PHE A 226 -12.51 -9.25 4.61
N LYS A 227 -13.72 -8.74 4.86
CA LYS A 227 -14.14 -7.39 4.44
C LYS A 227 -13.20 -6.31 4.97
N ARG A 228 -12.87 -6.34 6.27
CA ARG A 228 -11.93 -5.39 6.89
C ARG A 228 -10.54 -5.44 6.25
N PHE A 229 -10.07 -6.64 5.90
CA PHE A 229 -8.83 -6.80 5.17
C PHE A 229 -8.91 -6.17 3.77
N ILE A 230 -9.95 -6.44 3.00
CA ILE A 230 -10.14 -5.87 1.66
C ILE A 230 -10.19 -4.33 1.74
N LYS A 231 -10.90 -3.77 2.72
CA LYS A 231 -10.92 -2.33 2.99
C LYS A 231 -9.51 -1.79 3.22
N SER A 232 -8.76 -2.40 4.14
CA SER A 232 -7.37 -2.01 4.45
C SER A 232 -6.45 -2.12 3.22
N GLN A 233 -6.65 -3.14 2.40
CA GLN A 233 -5.89 -3.36 1.17
C GLN A 233 -6.19 -2.27 0.13
N ARG A 234 -7.46 -1.93 -0.08
CA ARG A 234 -7.88 -0.83 -0.98
C ARG A 234 -7.29 0.51 -0.54
N GLU A 235 -7.40 0.85 0.75
CA GLU A 235 -6.81 2.07 1.32
C GLU A 235 -5.28 2.14 1.09
N ALA A 236 -4.57 1.02 1.29
CA ALA A 236 -3.13 0.95 1.04
C ALA A 236 -2.78 1.14 -0.45
N LEU A 237 -3.62 0.66 -1.37
CA LEU A 237 -3.44 0.86 -2.81
C LEU A 237 -3.71 2.31 -3.23
N ILE A 238 -4.74 2.95 -2.69
CA ILE A 238 -5.00 4.38 -2.92
C ILE A 238 -3.81 5.21 -2.44
N LEU A 239 -3.27 4.93 -1.26
CA LEU A 239 -2.07 5.59 -0.76
C LEU A 239 -0.87 5.44 -1.71
N CYS A 240 -0.70 4.26 -2.32
CA CYS A 240 0.34 4.04 -3.33
C CYS A 240 0.12 4.92 -4.57
N LEU A 241 -1.11 4.96 -5.10
CA LEU A 241 -1.46 5.79 -6.26
C LEU A 241 -1.21 7.27 -6.00
N GLU A 242 -1.68 7.80 -4.87
CA GLU A 242 -1.43 9.18 -4.47
C GLU A 242 0.06 9.48 -4.30
N THR A 243 0.80 8.58 -3.66
CA THR A 243 2.25 8.73 -3.45
C THR A 243 2.99 8.77 -4.79
N SER A 244 2.62 7.90 -5.73
CA SER A 244 3.21 7.90 -7.07
C SER A 244 2.90 9.17 -7.85
N ALA A 245 1.66 9.67 -7.78
CA ALA A 245 1.25 10.88 -8.49
C ALA A 245 2.00 12.14 -8.02
N ARG A 246 2.42 12.21 -6.76
CA ARG A 246 3.27 13.31 -6.25
C ARG A 246 4.61 13.40 -6.98
N ARG A 247 5.08 12.29 -7.58
CA ARG A 247 6.34 12.22 -8.33
C ARG A 247 6.18 12.51 -9.83
N TYR A 248 4.98 12.85 -10.31
CA TYR A 248 4.75 13.14 -11.73
C TYR A 248 5.59 14.31 -12.29
N LYS A 249 6.05 15.21 -11.42
CA LYS A 249 6.96 16.31 -11.78
C LYS A 249 8.31 15.82 -12.32
N ILE A 250 8.68 14.57 -12.04
CA ILE A 250 9.95 13.98 -12.44
C ILE A 250 9.77 13.29 -13.81
N PRO A 251 10.47 13.73 -14.87
CA PRO A 251 10.21 13.25 -16.24
C PRO A 251 10.27 11.73 -16.40
N TRP A 252 11.28 11.08 -15.83
CA TRP A 252 11.45 9.63 -15.95
C TRP A 252 10.41 8.80 -15.20
N CYS A 253 9.70 9.38 -14.22
CA CYS A 253 8.63 8.70 -13.51
C CYS A 253 7.29 8.71 -14.27
N GLN A 254 7.09 9.68 -15.17
CA GLN A 254 5.78 10.00 -15.74
C GLN A 254 5.13 8.82 -16.47
N THR A 255 5.87 8.12 -17.32
CA THR A 255 5.33 6.99 -18.10
C THR A 255 4.82 5.87 -17.20
N VAL A 256 5.58 5.52 -16.15
CA VAL A 256 5.18 4.48 -15.20
C VAL A 256 3.94 4.92 -14.42
N ILE A 257 3.88 6.18 -14.00
CA ILE A 257 2.71 6.74 -13.29
C ILE A 257 1.48 6.78 -14.21
N ASP A 258 1.61 7.21 -15.46
CA ASP A 258 0.52 7.22 -16.45
C ASP A 258 -0.10 5.82 -16.56
N ILE A 259 0.73 4.80 -16.76
CA ILE A 259 0.26 3.43 -16.93
C ILE A 259 -0.34 2.88 -15.64
N LEU A 260 0.27 3.16 -14.48
CA LEU A 260 -0.22 2.68 -13.20
C LEU A 260 -1.59 3.27 -12.86
N VAL A 261 -1.76 4.59 -13.01
CA VAL A 261 -3.03 5.26 -12.70
C VAL A 261 -4.09 4.92 -13.75
N LYS A 262 -3.72 4.79 -15.03
CA LYS A 262 -4.64 4.28 -16.05
C LYS A 262 -5.15 2.89 -15.69
N HIS A 263 -4.26 1.98 -15.27
CA HIS A 263 -4.65 0.63 -14.87
C HIS A 263 -5.61 0.64 -13.66
N ALA A 264 -5.39 1.54 -12.69
CA ALA A 264 -6.31 1.71 -11.57
C ALA A 264 -7.68 2.24 -12.02
N PHE A 265 -7.70 3.20 -12.95
CA PHE A 265 -8.93 3.74 -13.52
C PHE A 265 -9.73 2.69 -14.31
N ASP A 266 -9.04 1.90 -15.14
CA ASP A 266 -9.67 0.81 -15.92
C ASP A 266 -10.27 -0.28 -15.00
N ASN A 267 -9.78 -0.39 -13.75
CA ASN A 267 -10.25 -1.34 -12.74
C ASN A 267 -10.98 -0.65 -11.57
N LYS A 268 -11.47 0.58 -11.74
CA LYS A 268 -12.05 1.37 -10.64
C LYS A 268 -13.25 0.70 -9.96
N GLU A 269 -13.99 -0.17 -10.67
CA GLU A 269 -15.12 -0.94 -10.13
C GLU A 269 -14.73 -1.85 -8.94
N ARG A 270 -13.45 -2.17 -8.79
CA ARG A 270 -12.90 -2.93 -7.65
C ARG A 270 -12.71 -2.11 -6.38
N PHE A 271 -12.90 -0.80 -6.47
CA PHE A 271 -12.80 0.15 -5.36
C PHE A 271 -14.19 0.64 -4.94
N THR A 272 -14.30 1.19 -3.74
CA THR A 272 -15.55 1.77 -3.24
C THR A 272 -15.87 3.10 -3.95
N SER A 273 -17.11 3.56 -3.89
CA SER A 273 -17.62 4.76 -4.56
C SER A 273 -16.73 6.00 -4.35
N ARG A 274 -16.34 6.29 -3.11
CA ARG A 274 -15.47 7.44 -2.82
C ARG A 274 -14.06 7.26 -3.37
N GLN A 275 -13.54 6.04 -3.30
CA GLN A 275 -12.23 5.71 -3.86
C GLN A 275 -12.24 5.78 -5.38
N ARG A 276 -13.36 5.41 -6.03
CA ARG A 276 -13.57 5.62 -7.47
C ARG A 276 -13.49 7.10 -7.81
N ASP A 277 -14.22 7.96 -7.09
CA ASP A 277 -14.16 9.41 -7.32
C ASP A 277 -12.73 9.97 -7.16
N ALA A 278 -11.98 9.48 -6.17
CA ALA A 278 -10.59 9.85 -5.97
C ALA A 278 -9.70 9.41 -7.15
N ILE A 279 -9.85 8.17 -7.62
CA ILE A 279 -9.14 7.64 -8.79
C ILE A 279 -9.52 8.43 -10.06
N GLU A 280 -10.80 8.78 -10.24
CA GLU A 280 -11.26 9.56 -11.40
C GLU A 280 -10.64 10.96 -11.42
N LYS A 281 -10.63 11.65 -10.28
CA LYS A 281 -9.97 12.96 -10.13
C LYS A 281 -8.47 12.85 -10.39
N LEU A 282 -7.84 11.81 -9.85
CA LEU A 282 -6.41 11.56 -10.04
C LEU A 282 -6.08 11.30 -11.52
N TRP A 283 -6.88 10.47 -12.19
CA TRP A 283 -6.72 10.16 -13.61
C TRP A 283 -6.97 11.38 -14.49
N ALA A 284 -7.99 12.19 -14.21
CA ALA A 284 -8.25 13.43 -14.94
C ALA A 284 -7.03 14.38 -14.86
N SER A 285 -6.47 14.56 -13.67
CA SER A 285 -5.27 15.39 -13.47
C SER A 285 -4.06 14.86 -14.24
N ILE A 286 -3.80 13.55 -14.17
CA ILE A 286 -2.67 12.93 -14.87
C ILE A 286 -2.86 12.97 -16.39
N ARG A 287 -4.06 12.69 -16.89
CA ARG A 287 -4.39 12.74 -18.31
C ARG A 287 -4.23 14.15 -18.88
N GLU A 288 -4.60 15.17 -18.12
CA GLU A 288 -4.36 16.56 -18.49
C GLU A 288 -2.85 16.84 -18.58
N GLN A 289 -2.07 16.42 -17.58
CA GLN A 289 -0.61 16.57 -17.59
C GLN A 289 0.04 15.80 -18.75
N GLN A 290 -0.41 14.58 -19.03
CA GLN A 290 0.02 13.79 -20.18
C GLN A 290 -0.27 14.50 -21.50
N THR A 291 -1.46 15.09 -21.64
CA THR A 291 -1.84 15.86 -22.82
C THR A 291 -0.97 17.10 -22.99
N ARG A 292 -0.70 17.83 -21.89
CA ARG A 292 0.22 18.99 -21.89
C ARG A 292 1.62 18.62 -22.34
N ARG A 293 2.15 17.48 -21.86
CA ARG A 293 3.44 16.93 -22.29
C ARG A 293 3.47 16.58 -23.78
N LYS A 294 2.45 15.89 -24.28
CA LYS A 294 2.34 15.58 -25.73
C LYS A 294 2.23 16.82 -26.61
N GLN A 295 1.63 17.90 -26.09
CA GLN A 295 1.49 19.17 -26.81
C GLN A 295 2.71 20.10 -26.69
N GLY A 296 3.75 19.74 -25.92
CA GLY A 296 4.91 20.60 -25.67
C GLY A 296 4.58 21.88 -24.89
N LYS A 297 3.47 21.92 -24.14
CA LYS A 297 3.04 23.11 -23.40
C LYS A 297 3.52 23.02 -21.95
N SER A 298 4.31 24.01 -21.52
CA SER A 298 4.76 24.16 -20.14
C SER A 298 3.59 24.50 -19.19
N VAL A 299 3.83 24.37 -17.88
CA VAL A 299 2.88 24.77 -16.81
C VAL A 299 2.46 26.24 -16.92
N THR A 300 3.29 27.07 -17.53
CA THR A 300 3.04 28.51 -17.79
C THR A 300 2.29 28.80 -19.10
N GLY A 301 1.90 27.77 -19.85
CA GLY A 301 1.21 27.94 -21.15
C GLY A 301 2.12 28.35 -22.31
N LYS A 302 3.42 28.52 -22.07
CA LYS A 302 4.41 28.70 -23.14
C LYS A 302 4.77 27.36 -23.76
N LEU A 303 5.00 27.35 -25.07
CA LEU A 303 5.55 26.20 -25.79
C LEU A 303 6.97 25.97 -25.24
N ASP A 304 7.18 24.88 -24.51
CA ASP A 304 8.52 24.42 -24.15
C ASP A 304 9.11 23.84 -25.45
N VAL A 305 9.88 24.67 -26.15
CA VAL A 305 10.78 24.17 -27.20
C VAL A 305 11.66 23.11 -26.57
N ASN A 306 11.60 21.89 -27.10
CA ASN A 306 12.39 20.77 -26.59
C ASN A 306 13.87 21.20 -26.59
N GLY A 307 14.68 20.74 -25.62
CA GLY A 307 16.09 21.15 -25.52
C GLY A 307 16.86 20.96 -26.83
N PHE A 308 16.46 19.95 -27.62
CA PHE A 308 16.92 19.73 -28.99
C PHE A 308 16.51 20.84 -29.97
N GLU A 309 15.25 21.28 -29.99
CA GLU A 309 14.77 22.37 -30.85
C GLU A 309 15.38 23.71 -30.45
N TRP A 310 15.57 23.93 -29.14
CA TRP A 310 16.27 25.11 -28.63
C TRP A 310 17.74 25.11 -29.05
N LEU A 311 18.44 23.97 -28.92
CA LEU A 311 19.81 23.79 -29.41
C LEU A 311 19.86 23.94 -30.94
N GLN A 312 18.89 23.38 -31.66
CA GLN A 312 18.81 23.48 -33.12
C GLN A 312 18.58 24.93 -33.56
N GLN A 313 17.68 25.67 -32.93
CA GLN A 313 17.49 27.10 -33.19
C GLN A 313 18.72 27.92 -32.85
N LYS A 314 19.38 27.60 -31.72
CA LYS A 314 20.61 28.25 -31.29
C LYS A 314 21.71 28.06 -32.33
N TYR A 315 21.96 26.82 -32.75
CA TYR A 315 23.01 26.49 -33.72
C TYR A 315 22.62 26.76 -35.18
N ALA A 316 21.34 26.88 -35.52
CA ALA A 316 20.87 27.20 -36.88
C ALA A 316 21.31 28.59 -37.34
N ASN A 317 21.40 29.55 -36.42
CA ASN A 317 21.87 30.91 -36.69
C ASN A 317 23.34 31.11 -36.31
N GLU A 318 23.94 30.14 -35.61
CA GLU A 318 25.34 30.21 -35.19
C GLU A 318 26.23 29.82 -36.37
N LYS A 319 27.07 30.75 -36.85
CA LYS A 319 28.05 30.47 -37.89
C LYS A 319 29.14 29.57 -37.30
N ILE A 320 28.97 28.27 -37.46
CA ILE A 320 30.04 27.30 -37.17
C ILE A 320 31.20 27.63 -38.12
N SER A 321 32.25 28.25 -37.57
CA SER A 321 33.42 28.60 -38.34
C SER A 321 34.13 27.31 -38.77
N ILE A 322 34.04 27.00 -40.06
CA ILE A 322 34.80 25.92 -40.73
C ILE A 322 36.32 26.19 -40.69
N ARG A 323 36.78 27.33 -40.12
CA ARG A 323 38.20 27.72 -40.07
C ARG A 323 38.97 27.21 -38.86
N HIS A 324 38.50 26.17 -38.20
CA HIS A 324 39.40 25.31 -37.43
C HIS A 324 39.28 23.87 -37.94
N ALA A 325 39.91 23.66 -39.09
CA ALA A 325 40.50 22.37 -39.40
C ALA A 325 41.36 21.94 -38.20
N VAL A 326 40.86 20.97 -37.45
CA VAL A 326 41.71 20.17 -36.56
C VAL A 326 42.65 19.36 -37.45
N GLY A 327 43.89 19.83 -37.56
CA GLY A 327 44.99 19.08 -38.18
C GLY A 327 45.63 19.74 -39.40
N GLY A 328 46.33 20.84 -39.19
CA GLY A 328 47.20 21.44 -40.22
C GLY A 328 48.47 22.11 -39.68
N GLY A 329 48.77 21.95 -38.40
CA GLY A 329 49.97 22.48 -37.75
C GLY A 329 50.40 21.54 -36.64
N GLY A 330 51.58 20.97 -36.78
CA GLY A 330 52.12 19.91 -35.93
C GLY A 330 52.23 20.30 -34.45
N GLN A 331 52.42 19.24 -33.65
CA GLN A 331 52.70 19.22 -32.21
C GLN A 331 51.52 19.49 -31.26
N ARG A 332 50.61 18.50 -31.15
CA ARG A 332 50.23 17.90 -29.85
C ARG A 332 49.91 16.42 -30.07
N ARG A 333 50.67 15.53 -29.42
CA ARG A 333 50.38 14.09 -29.38
C ARG A 333 49.05 13.91 -28.65
N ALA A 334 48.09 13.23 -29.28
CA ALA A 334 46.96 12.68 -28.57
C ALA A 334 47.49 11.52 -27.71
N GLU A 335 47.51 11.69 -26.40
CA GLU A 335 47.66 10.54 -25.50
C GLU A 335 46.36 9.74 -25.59
N GLN A 336 46.52 8.54 -26.15
CA GLN A 336 45.50 7.52 -26.25
C GLN A 336 45.17 7.05 -24.84
N TRP A 337 44.05 7.51 -24.28
CA TRP A 337 43.48 6.96 -23.06
C TRP A 337 42.82 5.61 -23.39
N LEU A 338 43.65 4.57 -23.47
CA LEU A 338 43.25 3.20 -23.20
C LEU A 338 44.02 2.77 -21.95
N GLY A 339 43.35 2.89 -20.82
CA GLY A 339 43.71 2.26 -19.54
C GLY A 339 42.45 1.62 -19.00
#